data_AF-A0A4V2NHJ8-F1
#
_entry.id   AF-A0A4V2NHJ8-F1
#
_cell.length_a   1.000
_cell.length_b   1.000
_cell.length_c   1.000
_cell.angle_alpha   90.00
_cell.angle_beta   90.00
_cell.angle_gamma   90.00
#
_symmetry.space_group_name_H-M   'P 1'
#
loop_
_entity.id
_entity.type
_entity.pdbx_description
1 polymer ?
#
loop_
_entity_poly.entity_id
_entity_poly.type
_entity_poly.pdbx_seq_one_letter_code
_entity_poly.pdbx_strand_id
1 'polypeptide(L)'
;MAKLFNPIQVGAYTLSHRVVLAPMTRLRTIQPDDIPSPMMADFYGQRASAGGLEIVEAASVSVQARSYLGAASIYHDGQMEGWRAIAKAVHAKGGRVFLQLIHGGRQSHVEMTGGEDPVAPSVVPFDGVALTKDGFVPASPHRALGIEEIPAIVEDFRAAAQRAKDAGFDGVELHAANGYLVDQFIQDGTNQRKDAYGGPIENRVRFLRETLEALISVWGAERVGVRISPSGEWGGISDSDPEATFSYVARLLDSYKIAYLHVIEPRVKGDDTLHHDHPLVATKYLRKHFSGPIIAAGGFDRAGAIATVESGDADLVAFGRHFSSNPDLPYRLKHDLPLTPYVRAAFWGGTEADYSDFLTHEESQALESTEENA
;
A
#
# COMPACT_ATOMS: atom_id res chain seq x y z
N MET A 1 -18.42 20.56 11.49
CA MET A 1 -17.37 20.14 10.54
C MET A 1 -17.39 18.62 10.50
N ALA A 2 -17.38 18.00 9.31
CA ALA A 2 -17.43 16.54 9.18
C ALA A 2 -16.21 15.89 9.87
N LYS A 3 -16.39 14.73 10.50
CA LYS A 3 -15.30 14.02 11.21
C LYS A 3 -14.08 13.80 10.34
N LEU A 4 -14.24 13.61 9.02
CA LEU A 4 -13.16 13.44 8.04
C LEU A 4 -12.06 14.52 8.15
N PHE A 5 -12.40 15.72 8.62
CA PHE A 5 -11.48 16.86 8.76
C PHE A 5 -11.12 17.21 10.20
N ASN A 6 -11.48 16.33 11.15
CA ASN A 6 -11.14 16.49 12.56
C ASN A 6 -9.88 15.66 12.90
N PRO A 7 -9.12 16.07 13.94
CA PRO A 7 -7.98 15.31 14.40
C PRO A 7 -8.29 13.87 14.83
N ILE A 8 -7.28 13.00 14.76
CA ILE A 8 -7.35 11.61 15.21
C ILE A 8 -5.99 11.12 15.71
N GLN A 9 -5.98 10.25 16.72
CA GLN A 9 -4.80 9.48 17.10
C GLN A 9 -4.66 8.22 16.25
N VAL A 10 -3.52 8.05 15.59
CA VAL A 10 -3.13 6.86 14.83
C VAL A 10 -1.77 6.39 15.34
N GLY A 11 -1.75 5.26 16.05
CA GLY A 11 -0.53 4.75 16.69
C GLY A 11 0.15 5.83 17.54
N ALA A 12 1.40 6.16 17.24
CA ALA A 12 2.19 7.19 17.92
C ALA A 12 1.86 8.65 17.52
N TYR A 13 0.99 8.87 16.53
CA TYR A 13 0.83 10.18 15.90
C TYR A 13 -0.59 10.74 16.04
N THR A 14 -0.70 12.02 16.37
CA THR A 14 -1.94 12.78 16.22
C THR A 14 -1.95 13.43 14.84
N LEU A 15 -2.90 13.04 14.00
CA LEU A 15 -3.14 13.61 12.68
C LEU A 15 -4.16 14.75 12.77
N SER A 16 -4.09 15.72 11.85
CA SER A 16 -5.00 16.87 11.79
C SER A 16 -6.29 16.58 11.02
N HIS A 17 -6.27 15.57 10.15
CA HIS A 17 -7.41 15.10 9.36
C HIS A 17 -7.31 13.60 9.06
N ARG A 18 -8.37 13.03 8.47
CA ARG A 18 -8.54 11.60 8.22
C ARG A 18 -8.44 11.21 6.74
N VAL A 19 -8.00 12.13 5.89
CA VAL A 19 -7.68 11.91 4.47
C VAL A 19 -6.23 11.42 4.35
N VAL A 20 -6.03 10.24 3.78
CA VAL A 20 -4.72 9.56 3.68
C VAL A 20 -4.32 9.38 2.23
N LEU A 21 -3.05 9.61 1.87
CA LEU A 21 -2.53 9.19 0.57
C LEU A 21 -2.33 7.67 0.58
N ALA A 22 -3.04 6.97 -0.32
CA ALA A 22 -2.90 5.54 -0.48
C ALA A 22 -1.59 5.20 -1.24
N PRO A 23 -0.96 4.05 -0.97
CA PRO A 23 0.23 3.62 -1.70
C PRO A 23 -0.11 3.35 -3.16
N MET A 24 0.67 3.93 -4.06
CA MET A 24 0.47 3.87 -5.51
C MET A 24 1.79 3.62 -6.20
N THR A 25 2.04 2.42 -6.72
CA THR A 25 3.21 2.15 -7.57
C THR A 25 3.19 3.04 -8.81
N ARG A 26 4.24 3.85 -9.03
CA ARG A 26 4.32 4.81 -10.15
C ARG A 26 5.41 4.50 -11.18
N LEU A 27 6.30 3.57 -10.88
CA LEU A 27 7.37 3.07 -11.76
C LEU A 27 8.33 4.18 -12.26
N ARG A 28 8.74 5.10 -11.37
CA ARG A 28 9.54 6.30 -11.70
C ARG A 28 10.87 6.38 -10.95
N THR A 29 11.43 5.24 -10.55
CA THR A 29 12.78 5.19 -10.02
C THR A 29 13.84 5.37 -11.12
N ILE A 30 15.01 5.86 -10.73
CA ILE A 30 16.19 5.87 -11.58
C ILE A 30 16.66 4.42 -11.74
N GLN A 31 16.96 4.03 -12.97
CA GLN A 31 17.47 2.72 -13.34
C GLN A 31 18.92 2.84 -13.85
N PRO A 32 19.80 1.84 -13.61
CA PRO A 32 19.55 0.64 -12.80
C PRO A 32 19.42 0.95 -11.29
N ASP A 33 19.10 -0.07 -10.50
CA ASP A 33 19.12 -0.09 -9.02
C ASP A 33 17.90 0.50 -8.28
N ASP A 34 16.81 0.81 -8.99
CA ASP A 34 15.53 1.24 -8.39
C ASP A 34 15.67 2.42 -7.40
N ILE A 35 16.54 3.37 -7.70
CA ILE A 35 16.83 4.50 -6.82
C ILE A 35 15.64 5.48 -6.86
N PRO A 36 15.03 5.84 -5.72
CA PRO A 36 13.96 6.84 -5.70
C PRO A 36 14.45 8.16 -6.31
N SER A 37 13.70 8.68 -7.28
CA SER A 37 14.12 9.83 -8.08
C SER A 37 13.75 11.17 -7.41
N PRO A 38 14.41 12.28 -7.79
CA PRO A 38 14.01 13.62 -7.32
C PRO A 38 12.54 13.96 -7.61
N MET A 39 11.99 13.52 -8.74
CA MET A 39 10.57 13.73 -9.05
C MET A 39 9.63 12.99 -8.09
N MET A 40 10.05 11.85 -7.53
CA MET A 40 9.27 11.17 -6.49
C MET A 40 9.24 12.00 -5.20
N ALA A 41 10.37 12.60 -4.81
CA ALA A 41 10.42 13.49 -3.65
C ALA A 41 9.54 14.74 -3.85
N ASP A 42 9.55 15.33 -5.04
CA ASP A 42 8.65 16.43 -5.42
C ASP A 42 7.18 15.98 -5.35
N PHE A 43 6.83 14.85 -5.98
CA PHE A 43 5.48 14.30 -5.98
C PHE A 43 4.90 14.10 -4.56
N TYR A 44 5.64 13.45 -3.66
CA TYR A 44 5.18 13.25 -2.28
C TYR A 44 5.20 14.57 -1.49
N GLY A 45 6.21 15.43 -1.69
CA GLY A 45 6.26 16.75 -1.05
C GLY A 45 5.08 17.67 -1.41
N GLN A 46 4.55 17.57 -2.63
CA GLN A 46 3.36 18.31 -3.07
C GLN A 46 2.07 17.82 -2.41
N ARG A 47 1.99 16.53 -2.07
CA ARG A 47 0.79 15.89 -1.50
C ARG A 47 0.73 15.98 0.02
N ALA A 48 1.82 16.43 0.61
CA ALA A 48 1.95 16.57 2.05
C ALA A 48 1.19 17.78 2.56
N SER A 49 0.36 17.54 3.56
CA SER A 49 -0.35 18.55 4.33
C SER A 49 0.06 18.49 5.80
N ALA A 50 -0.01 19.63 6.49
CA ALA A 50 0.33 19.70 7.91
C ALA A 50 -0.58 18.78 8.74
N GLY A 51 0.01 17.80 9.42
CA GLY A 51 -0.70 16.76 10.17
C GLY A 51 -1.42 15.72 9.31
N GLY A 52 -1.16 15.64 8.01
CA GLY A 52 -1.62 14.57 7.14
C GLY A 52 -0.78 13.29 7.27
N LEU A 53 -1.31 12.17 6.79
CA LEU A 53 -0.59 10.89 6.67
C LEU A 53 -0.51 10.49 5.20
N GLU A 54 0.69 10.13 4.77
CA GLU A 54 0.96 9.51 3.49
C GLU A 54 1.54 8.11 3.67
N ILE A 55 1.08 7.19 2.83
CA ILE A 55 1.71 5.88 2.68
C ILE A 55 2.29 5.87 1.27
N VAL A 56 3.60 5.99 1.15
CA VAL A 56 4.25 6.08 -0.16
C VAL A 56 4.25 4.73 -0.87
N GLU A 57 4.60 4.72 -2.15
CA GLU A 57 4.58 3.52 -2.96
C GLU A 57 5.39 2.35 -2.39
N ALA A 58 4.95 1.14 -2.74
CA ALA A 58 5.54 -0.09 -2.26
C ALA A 58 7.02 -0.20 -2.67
N ALA A 59 7.88 -0.51 -1.70
CA ALA A 59 9.30 -0.75 -1.89
C ALA A 59 9.65 -2.22 -1.65
N SER A 60 10.19 -2.88 -2.68
CA SER A 60 10.64 -4.27 -2.58
C SER A 60 11.78 -4.42 -1.58
N VAL A 61 11.67 -5.40 -0.69
CA VAL A 61 12.59 -5.59 0.44
C VAL A 61 13.90 -6.30 0.09
N SER A 62 13.99 -6.86 -1.12
CA SER A 62 15.16 -7.55 -1.67
C SER A 62 15.09 -7.62 -3.19
N VAL A 63 16.14 -8.10 -3.84
CA VAL A 63 16.15 -8.34 -5.31
C VAL A 63 15.06 -9.36 -5.69
N GLN A 64 14.91 -10.44 -4.94
CA GLN A 64 13.89 -11.47 -5.17
C GLN A 64 12.45 -10.96 -4.95
N ALA A 65 12.28 -9.89 -4.15
CA ALA A 65 11.01 -9.27 -3.87
C ALA A 65 10.47 -8.35 -4.99
N ARG A 66 11.24 -8.10 -6.06
CA ARG A 66 10.86 -7.18 -7.14
C ARG A 66 9.76 -7.75 -8.03
N SER A 67 8.87 -6.89 -8.53
CA SER A 67 7.73 -7.27 -9.41
C SER A 67 7.72 -6.56 -10.76
N TYR A 68 8.19 -5.32 -10.82
CA TYR A 68 8.06 -4.47 -12.00
C TYR A 68 9.32 -3.62 -12.18
N LEU A 69 9.74 -3.44 -13.43
CA LEU A 69 10.80 -2.49 -13.77
C LEU A 69 10.36 -1.07 -13.40
N GLY A 70 11.26 -0.31 -12.77
CA GLY A 70 10.98 1.07 -12.33
C GLY A 70 10.24 1.16 -10.99
N ALA A 71 9.75 0.06 -10.43
CA ALA A 71 9.21 0.06 -9.06
C ALA A 71 10.31 0.35 -8.04
N ALA A 72 9.93 0.90 -6.89
CA ALA A 72 10.88 1.24 -5.84
C ALA A 72 11.32 0.00 -5.05
N SER A 73 12.50 0.11 -4.45
CA SER A 73 13.14 -0.93 -3.64
C SER A 73 13.87 -0.32 -2.45
N ILE A 74 14.11 -1.11 -1.40
CA ILE A 74 14.81 -0.67 -0.18
C ILE A 74 15.69 -1.78 0.43
N TYR A 75 16.68 -2.25 -0.33
CA TYR A 75 17.54 -3.37 0.08
C TYR A 75 19.05 -3.06 0.01
N HIS A 76 19.46 -1.92 -0.54
CA HIS A 76 20.87 -1.53 -0.58
C HIS A 76 21.09 -0.03 -0.37
N ASP A 77 22.32 0.34 -0.01
CA ASP A 77 22.65 1.69 0.46
C ASP A 77 22.49 2.78 -0.60
N GLY A 78 22.56 2.41 -1.89
CA GLY A 78 22.39 3.34 -3.01
C GLY A 78 20.99 3.96 -3.09
N GLN A 79 19.99 3.35 -2.46
CA GLN A 79 18.60 3.84 -2.45
C GLN A 79 18.34 4.88 -1.35
N MET A 80 19.25 4.99 -0.36
CA MET A 80 18.96 5.70 0.89
C MET A 80 18.80 7.21 0.74
N GLU A 81 19.58 7.85 -0.13
CA GLU A 81 19.47 9.31 -0.36
C GLU A 81 18.13 9.69 -1.00
N GLY A 82 17.64 8.89 -1.96
CA GLY A 82 16.32 9.10 -2.56
C GLY A 82 15.20 8.97 -1.54
N TRP A 83 15.28 7.95 -0.67
CA TRP A 83 14.30 7.76 0.41
C TRP A 83 14.34 8.88 1.46
N ARG A 84 15.53 9.34 1.85
CA ARG A 84 15.69 10.52 2.74
C ARG A 84 15.09 11.78 2.13
N ALA A 85 15.27 11.98 0.83
CA ALA A 85 14.70 13.13 0.13
C ALA A 85 13.16 13.13 0.18
N ILE A 86 12.53 11.97 -0.03
CA ILE A 86 11.07 11.81 0.07
C ILE A 86 10.59 12.11 1.50
N ALA A 87 11.20 11.50 2.52
CA ALA A 87 10.80 11.72 3.90
C ALA A 87 10.94 13.20 4.31
N LYS A 88 12.07 13.83 3.95
CA LYS A 88 12.33 15.24 4.18
C LYS A 88 11.31 16.16 3.49
N ALA A 89 10.93 15.84 2.25
CA ALA A 89 9.96 16.63 1.50
C ALA A 89 8.58 16.65 2.17
N VAL A 90 8.11 15.50 2.66
CA VAL A 90 6.85 15.40 3.41
C VAL A 90 6.94 16.12 4.76
N HIS A 91 8.04 15.92 5.50
CA HIS A 91 8.25 16.59 6.78
C HIS A 91 8.34 18.11 6.68
N ALA A 92 8.87 18.64 5.57
CA ALA A 92 8.92 20.08 5.31
C ALA A 92 7.53 20.74 5.24
N LYS A 93 6.48 19.96 4.94
CA LYS A 93 5.08 20.39 4.97
C LYS A 93 4.36 20.04 6.27
N GLY A 94 5.05 19.45 7.24
CA GLY A 94 4.50 18.99 8.51
C GLY A 94 3.65 17.72 8.41
N GLY A 95 3.78 16.96 7.31
CA GLY A 95 3.10 15.68 7.12
C GLY A 95 3.82 14.52 7.84
N ARG A 96 3.16 13.37 7.86
CA ARG A 96 3.69 12.08 8.30
C ARG A 96 3.77 11.12 7.13
N VAL A 97 4.82 10.30 7.08
CA VAL A 97 5.09 9.43 5.94
C VAL A 97 5.47 8.02 6.39
N PHE A 98 4.76 7.03 5.84
CA PHE A 98 5.00 5.61 6.05
C PHE A 98 5.49 4.99 4.74
N LEU A 99 6.48 4.10 4.83
CA LEU A 99 6.94 3.31 3.69
C LEU A 99 6.22 1.96 3.64
N GLN A 100 5.58 1.64 2.51
CA GLN A 100 5.00 0.32 2.32
C GLN A 100 6.07 -0.69 1.90
N LEU A 101 6.21 -1.80 2.62
CA LEU A 101 7.17 -2.86 2.37
C LEU A 101 6.48 -4.05 1.70
N ILE A 102 7.06 -4.53 0.60
CA ILE A 102 6.43 -5.55 -0.26
C ILE A 102 7.41 -6.64 -0.68
N HIS A 103 6.85 -7.82 -0.94
CA HIS A 103 7.51 -8.89 -1.67
C HIS A 103 6.59 -9.42 -2.77
N GLY A 104 7.03 -9.37 -4.03
CA GLY A 104 6.24 -9.71 -5.22
C GLY A 104 5.67 -11.12 -5.23
N GLY A 105 6.45 -12.07 -4.72
CA GLY A 105 6.09 -13.48 -4.73
C GLY A 105 5.96 -13.96 -6.18
N ARG A 106 4.91 -14.75 -6.50
CA ARG A 106 4.68 -15.20 -7.88
C ARG A 106 4.35 -14.08 -8.89
N GLN A 107 4.00 -12.88 -8.43
CA GLN A 107 3.73 -11.73 -9.31
C GLN A 107 5.06 -11.06 -9.74
N SER A 108 5.88 -11.79 -10.49
CA SER A 108 7.21 -11.33 -10.91
C SER A 108 7.70 -12.06 -12.17
N HIS A 109 8.90 -11.71 -12.61
CA HIS A 109 9.61 -12.30 -13.74
C HIS A 109 11.09 -12.45 -13.40
N VAL A 110 11.79 -13.45 -13.96
CA VAL A 110 13.22 -13.72 -13.70
C VAL A 110 14.11 -12.51 -13.95
N GLU A 111 13.73 -11.63 -14.87
CA GLU A 111 14.46 -10.37 -15.11
C GLU A 111 14.42 -9.40 -13.92
N MET A 112 13.38 -9.48 -13.08
CA MET A 112 13.23 -8.63 -11.90
C MET A 112 13.98 -9.19 -10.70
N THR A 113 14.02 -10.51 -10.57
CA THR A 113 14.58 -11.26 -9.44
C THR A 113 16.07 -11.59 -9.58
N GLY A 114 16.76 -10.96 -10.53
CA GLY A 114 18.20 -11.18 -10.74
C GLY A 114 18.55 -12.51 -11.43
N GLY A 115 17.58 -13.10 -12.14
CA GLY A 115 17.73 -14.37 -12.87
C GLY A 115 17.16 -15.58 -12.13
N GLU A 116 16.76 -15.44 -10.87
CA GLU A 116 16.18 -16.52 -10.06
C GLU A 116 14.67 -16.66 -10.31
N ASP A 117 14.13 -17.87 -10.22
CA ASP A 117 12.68 -18.07 -10.32
C ASP A 117 11.95 -17.29 -9.22
N PRO A 118 10.87 -16.55 -9.54
CA PRO A 118 9.96 -16.00 -8.54
C PRO A 118 9.52 -17.06 -7.54
N VAL A 119 9.28 -16.64 -6.30
CA VAL A 119 8.96 -17.54 -5.19
C VAL A 119 7.52 -17.39 -4.72
N ALA A 120 6.92 -18.46 -4.21
CA ALA A 120 5.55 -18.47 -3.70
C ALA A 120 5.41 -19.48 -2.56
N PRO A 121 4.30 -19.47 -1.79
CA PRO A 121 4.02 -20.57 -0.87
C PRO A 121 3.82 -21.91 -1.58
N SER A 122 3.29 -21.93 -2.81
CA SER A 122 3.02 -23.15 -3.58
C SER A 122 3.11 -22.91 -5.09
N VAL A 123 3.36 -23.99 -5.84
CA VAL A 123 3.25 -23.98 -7.30
C VAL A 123 1.79 -24.22 -7.68
N VAL A 124 1.13 -23.18 -8.19
CA VAL A 124 -0.28 -23.14 -8.57
C VAL A 124 -0.42 -22.30 -9.83
N PRO A 125 -1.42 -22.53 -10.71
CA PRO A 125 -1.61 -21.73 -11.91
C PRO A 125 -1.67 -20.23 -11.62
N PHE A 126 -1.03 -19.43 -12.48
CA PHE A 126 -1.00 -17.98 -12.38
C PHE A 126 -0.77 -17.34 -13.75
N ASP A 127 -1.79 -16.65 -14.26
CA ASP A 127 -1.76 -15.98 -15.56
C ASP A 127 -1.57 -14.46 -15.41
N GLY A 128 -0.61 -14.06 -14.59
CA GLY A 128 -0.27 -12.65 -14.38
C GLY A 128 0.77 -12.10 -15.36
N VAL A 129 1.00 -10.80 -15.26
CA VAL A 129 2.03 -10.09 -16.04
C VAL A 129 2.98 -9.32 -15.13
N ALA A 130 4.22 -9.18 -15.59
CA ALA A 130 5.25 -8.33 -15.00
C ALA A 130 5.71 -7.31 -16.04
N LEU A 131 6.10 -6.12 -15.59
CA LEU A 131 6.70 -5.11 -16.46
C LEU A 131 8.21 -5.34 -16.50
N THR A 132 8.75 -5.56 -17.68
CA THR A 132 10.18 -5.74 -17.94
C THR A 132 10.68 -4.66 -18.90
N LYS A 133 11.94 -4.74 -19.32
CA LYS A 133 12.49 -3.86 -20.37
C LYS A 133 11.74 -4.01 -21.70
N ASP A 134 11.13 -5.18 -21.94
CA ASP A 134 10.39 -5.51 -23.15
C ASP A 134 8.88 -5.18 -23.02
N GLY A 135 8.50 -4.46 -21.96
CA GLY A 135 7.11 -4.12 -21.65
C GLY A 135 6.43 -5.17 -20.77
N PHE A 136 5.10 -5.19 -20.79
CA PHE A 136 4.33 -6.18 -20.03
C PHE A 136 4.47 -7.55 -20.68
N VAL A 137 5.06 -8.49 -19.94
CA VAL A 137 5.26 -9.88 -20.35
C VAL A 137 4.58 -10.81 -19.34
N PRO A 138 4.25 -12.07 -19.72
CA PRO A 138 3.77 -13.05 -18.76
C PRO A 138 4.73 -13.20 -17.57
N ALA A 139 4.18 -13.41 -16.38
CA ALA A 139 5.00 -13.76 -15.22
C ALA A 139 5.81 -15.03 -15.50
N SER A 140 7.03 -15.10 -14.96
CA SER A 140 7.84 -16.32 -15.09
C SER A 140 7.24 -17.46 -14.27
N PRO A 141 7.54 -18.73 -14.62
CA PRO A 141 7.29 -19.86 -13.73
C PRO A 141 7.88 -19.58 -12.34
N HIS A 142 7.09 -19.83 -11.30
CA HIS A 142 7.50 -19.66 -9.91
C HIS A 142 7.73 -20.99 -9.22
N ARG A 143 8.54 -20.97 -8.17
CA ARG A 143 8.81 -22.12 -7.31
C ARG A 143 8.18 -21.96 -5.93
N ALA A 144 7.90 -23.09 -5.28
CA ALA A 144 7.50 -23.07 -3.87
C ALA A 144 8.73 -22.82 -2.97
N LEU A 145 8.57 -21.99 -1.94
CA LEU A 145 9.60 -21.77 -0.92
C LEU A 145 9.82 -23.02 -0.07
N GLY A 146 11.08 -23.38 0.16
CA GLY A 146 11.51 -24.25 1.25
C GLY A 146 11.19 -23.62 2.60
N ILE A 147 10.94 -24.44 3.63
CA ILE A 147 10.61 -23.95 4.97
C ILE A 147 11.80 -23.18 5.59
N GLU A 148 13.01 -23.61 5.26
CA GLU A 148 14.29 -23.03 5.66
C GLU A 148 14.59 -21.68 5.00
N GLU A 149 13.90 -21.34 3.90
CA GLU A 149 14.07 -20.05 3.20
C GLU A 149 13.25 -18.94 3.85
N ILE A 150 12.13 -19.28 4.52
CA ILE A 150 11.19 -18.31 5.08
C ILE A 150 11.86 -17.36 6.10
N PRO A 151 12.71 -17.85 7.04
CA PRO A 151 13.39 -16.96 7.98
C PRO A 151 14.25 -15.88 7.32
N ALA A 152 14.88 -16.18 6.17
CA ALA A 152 15.68 -15.19 5.44
C ALA A 152 14.81 -14.08 4.84
N ILE A 153 13.64 -14.44 4.30
CA ILE A 153 12.69 -13.43 3.78
C ILE A 153 12.13 -12.56 4.91
N VAL A 154 11.85 -13.14 6.08
CA VAL A 154 11.45 -12.35 7.26
C VAL A 154 12.56 -11.37 7.66
N GLU A 155 13.82 -11.76 7.55
CA GLU A 155 14.95 -10.88 7.82
C GLU A 155 15.12 -9.78 6.76
N ASP A 156 14.81 -10.05 5.48
CA ASP A 156 14.76 -8.99 4.45
C ASP A 156 13.75 -7.90 4.83
N PHE A 157 12.56 -8.27 5.30
CA PHE A 157 11.58 -7.31 5.82
C PHE A 157 12.12 -6.51 7.02
N ARG A 158 12.82 -7.16 7.96
CA ARG A 158 13.45 -6.47 9.10
C ARG A 158 14.50 -5.46 8.64
N ALA A 159 15.37 -5.88 7.74
CA ALA A 159 16.46 -5.07 7.19
C ALA A 159 15.94 -3.87 6.39
N ALA A 160 14.87 -4.07 5.61
CA ALA A 160 14.15 -3.02 4.91
C ALA A 160 13.48 -2.04 5.88
N ALA A 161 12.88 -2.54 6.96
CA ALA A 161 12.28 -1.70 8.00
C ALA A 161 13.31 -0.83 8.73
N GLN A 162 14.49 -1.38 9.02
CA GLN A 162 15.60 -0.64 9.60
C GLN A 162 16.08 0.47 8.65
N ARG A 163 16.23 0.17 7.36
CA ARG A 163 16.54 1.18 6.35
C ARG A 163 15.49 2.28 6.28
N ALA A 164 14.21 1.94 6.28
CA ALA A 164 13.14 2.94 6.31
C ALA A 164 13.28 3.87 7.54
N LYS A 165 13.68 3.32 8.69
CA LYS A 165 13.92 4.10 9.91
C LYS A 165 15.12 5.04 9.74
N ASP A 166 16.20 4.55 9.17
CA ASP A 166 17.44 5.30 8.90
C ASP A 166 17.27 6.34 7.77
N ALA A 167 16.26 6.17 6.91
CA ALA A 167 15.84 7.17 5.93
C ALA A 167 14.96 8.28 6.53
N GLY A 168 14.50 8.12 7.78
CA GLY A 168 13.71 9.13 8.47
C GLY A 168 12.20 9.02 8.27
N PHE A 169 11.67 7.87 7.87
CA PHE A 169 10.20 7.66 7.85
C PHE A 169 9.60 7.72 9.26
N ASP A 170 8.28 7.93 9.36
CA ASP A 170 7.54 7.91 10.62
C ASP A 170 7.05 6.49 10.98
N GLY A 171 7.01 5.58 10.01
CA GLY A 171 6.62 4.19 10.21
C GLY A 171 6.68 3.38 8.93
N VAL A 172 6.22 2.13 9.01
CA VAL A 172 6.15 1.21 7.87
C VAL A 172 4.79 0.56 7.76
N GLU A 173 4.38 0.23 6.54
CA GLU A 173 3.19 -0.57 6.27
C GLU A 173 3.58 -1.92 5.66
N LEU A 174 3.14 -3.02 6.25
CA LEU A 174 3.31 -4.34 5.64
C LEU A 174 2.27 -4.55 4.54
N HIS A 175 2.72 -4.80 3.31
CA HIS A 175 1.84 -5.13 2.19
C HIS A 175 1.39 -6.61 2.26
N ALA A 176 0.24 -6.87 2.89
CA ALA A 176 -0.41 -8.18 2.99
C ALA A 176 -1.72 -8.26 2.17
N ALA A 177 -1.75 -7.57 1.02
CA ALA A 177 -2.89 -7.44 0.13
C ALA A 177 -2.52 -7.75 -1.33
N ASN A 178 -3.50 -7.64 -2.23
CA ASN A 178 -3.40 -7.62 -3.69
C ASN A 178 -2.62 -8.83 -4.25
N GLY A 179 -2.70 -9.99 -3.60
CA GLY A 179 -2.10 -11.22 -4.08
C GLY A 179 -0.58 -11.23 -4.09
N TYR A 180 0.10 -10.36 -3.34
CA TYR A 180 1.57 -10.42 -3.17
C TYR A 180 1.97 -11.44 -2.10
N LEU A 181 3.27 -11.68 -1.88
CA LEU A 181 3.75 -12.87 -1.16
C LEU A 181 3.05 -13.11 0.19
N VAL A 182 2.90 -12.08 1.03
CA VAL A 182 2.24 -12.25 2.33
C VAL A 182 0.76 -12.65 2.17
N ASP A 183 0.05 -12.04 1.22
CA ASP A 183 -1.34 -12.40 0.90
C ASP A 183 -1.45 -13.80 0.28
N GLN A 184 -0.47 -14.18 -0.55
CA GLN A 184 -0.35 -15.53 -1.12
C GLN A 184 -0.26 -16.60 -0.02
N PHE A 185 0.42 -16.32 1.09
CA PHE A 185 0.47 -17.23 2.26
C PHE A 185 -0.85 -17.25 3.03
N ILE A 186 -1.55 -16.11 3.17
CA ILE A 186 -2.79 -16.02 3.95
C ILE A 186 -3.91 -16.87 3.33
N GLN A 187 -4.07 -16.82 2.00
CA GLN A 187 -5.24 -17.36 1.32
C GLN A 187 -5.04 -18.80 0.82
N ASP A 188 -6.01 -19.67 1.05
CA ASP A 188 -5.89 -21.11 0.77
C ASP A 188 -5.96 -21.50 -0.71
N GLY A 189 -6.39 -20.61 -1.62
CA GLY A 189 -6.33 -20.83 -3.06
C GLY A 189 -4.88 -20.87 -3.57
N THR A 190 -4.01 -20.05 -2.99
CA THR A 190 -2.58 -19.96 -3.36
C THR A 190 -1.64 -20.69 -2.41
N ASN A 191 -2.06 -20.93 -1.16
CA ASN A 191 -1.26 -21.65 -0.18
C ASN A 191 -1.73 -23.11 -0.02
N GLN A 192 -1.10 -24.00 -0.78
CA GLN A 192 -1.35 -25.45 -0.74
C GLN A 192 -0.35 -26.21 0.13
N ARG A 193 0.44 -25.50 0.97
CA ARG A 193 1.49 -26.10 1.80
C ARG A 193 0.92 -27.10 2.81
N LYS A 194 1.74 -28.08 3.18
CA LYS A 194 1.43 -29.12 4.17
C LYS A 194 2.30 -29.07 5.43
N ASP A 195 3.11 -28.01 5.55
CA ASP A 195 3.99 -27.76 6.69
C ASP A 195 3.39 -26.74 7.66
N ALA A 196 4.22 -26.19 8.55
CA ALA A 196 3.80 -25.20 9.55
C ALA A 196 3.29 -23.87 8.96
N TYR A 197 3.40 -23.66 7.64
CA TYR A 197 2.97 -22.45 6.95
C TYR A 197 1.75 -22.67 6.03
N GLY A 198 1.08 -23.84 6.08
CA GLY A 198 -0.15 -24.10 5.32
C GLY A 198 -1.19 -24.96 6.03
N GLY A 199 -2.32 -25.16 5.37
CA GLY A 199 -3.48 -25.87 5.92
C GLY A 199 -4.34 -24.96 6.81
N PRO A 200 -4.46 -25.23 8.13
CA PRO A 200 -5.26 -24.40 9.05
C PRO A 200 -4.91 -22.91 8.99
N ILE A 201 -5.87 -22.04 9.28
CA ILE A 201 -5.73 -20.58 9.19
C ILE A 201 -4.52 -20.10 10.01
N GLU A 202 -4.30 -20.66 11.20
CA GLU A 202 -3.18 -20.34 12.09
C GLU A 202 -1.82 -20.50 11.42
N ASN A 203 -1.68 -21.52 10.57
CA ASN A 203 -0.45 -21.78 9.82
C ASN A 203 -0.33 -20.85 8.62
N ARG A 204 -1.43 -20.59 7.90
CA ARG A 204 -1.43 -19.69 6.74
C ARG A 204 -1.04 -18.27 7.10
N VAL A 205 -1.50 -17.78 8.26
CA VAL A 205 -1.15 -16.44 8.75
C VAL A 205 0.20 -16.39 9.51
N ARG A 206 0.91 -17.52 9.66
CA ARG A 206 2.18 -17.58 10.38
C ARG A 206 3.23 -16.65 9.76
N PHE A 207 3.33 -16.65 8.43
CA PHE A 207 4.28 -15.78 7.72
C PHE A 207 3.95 -14.30 7.90
N LEU A 208 2.66 -13.93 7.86
CA LEU A 208 2.21 -12.56 8.22
C LEU A 208 2.65 -12.19 9.63
N ARG A 209 2.42 -13.08 10.61
CA ARG A 209 2.79 -12.84 12.01
C ARG A 209 4.29 -12.66 12.21
N GLU A 210 5.11 -13.54 11.66
CA GLU A 210 6.57 -13.50 11.80
C GLU A 210 7.16 -12.24 11.14
N THR A 211 6.62 -11.87 9.97
CA THR A 211 7.00 -10.62 9.29
C THR A 211 6.57 -9.40 10.11
N LEU A 212 5.35 -9.40 10.66
CA LEU A 212 4.87 -8.33 11.53
C LEU A 212 5.75 -8.16 12.78
N GLU A 213 6.07 -9.26 13.47
CA GLU A 213 6.98 -9.26 14.62
C GLU A 213 8.35 -8.70 14.26
N ALA A 214 8.82 -8.98 13.04
CA ALA A 214 10.06 -8.44 12.53
C ALA A 214 10.03 -6.91 12.39
N LEU A 215 8.98 -6.36 11.79
CA LEU A 215 8.78 -4.91 11.68
C LEU A 215 8.63 -4.25 13.05
N ILE A 216 7.84 -4.87 13.95
CA ILE A 216 7.57 -4.36 15.30
C ILE A 216 8.85 -4.26 16.12
N SER A 217 9.80 -5.19 15.99
CA SER A 217 11.05 -5.10 16.76
C SER A 217 11.91 -3.88 16.39
N VAL A 218 11.70 -3.30 15.21
CA VAL A 218 12.42 -2.11 14.72
C VAL A 218 11.69 -0.83 15.11
N TRP A 219 10.36 -0.84 14.98
CA TRP A 219 9.53 0.37 15.00
C TRP A 219 8.67 0.53 16.25
N GLY A 220 8.42 -0.55 16.99
CA GLY A 220 7.29 -0.65 17.92
C GLY A 220 5.96 -0.77 17.17
N ALA A 221 4.97 -1.42 17.78
CA ALA A 221 3.69 -1.72 17.13
C ALA A 221 2.92 -0.45 16.69
N GLU A 222 3.01 0.61 17.48
CA GLU A 222 2.39 1.92 17.25
C GLU A 222 2.90 2.68 16.02
N ARG A 223 3.89 2.14 15.28
CA ARG A 223 4.43 2.69 14.02
C ARG A 223 4.46 1.67 12.88
N VAL A 224 3.77 0.55 13.05
CA VAL A 224 3.61 -0.47 12.00
C VAL A 224 2.14 -0.53 11.61
N GLY A 225 1.84 -0.34 10.33
CA GLY A 225 0.53 -0.60 9.73
C GLY A 225 0.53 -1.90 8.95
N VAL A 226 -0.64 -2.47 8.69
CA VAL A 226 -0.79 -3.64 7.80
C VAL A 226 -1.92 -3.39 6.82
N ARG A 227 -1.65 -3.65 5.53
CA ARG A 227 -2.65 -3.54 4.48
C ARG A 227 -3.14 -4.90 4.01
N ILE A 228 -4.46 -5.09 3.92
CA ILE A 228 -5.12 -6.34 3.48
C ILE A 228 -6.19 -6.06 2.41
N SER A 229 -6.52 -7.06 1.61
CA SER A 229 -7.59 -7.02 0.60
C SER A 229 -8.52 -8.24 0.71
N PRO A 230 -9.40 -8.27 1.71
CA PRO A 230 -10.16 -9.48 2.05
C PRO A 230 -11.05 -10.03 0.95
N SER A 231 -11.56 -9.15 0.09
CA SER A 231 -12.41 -9.48 -1.07
C SER A 231 -11.71 -9.17 -2.40
N GLY A 232 -10.39 -9.06 -2.40
CA GLY A 232 -9.61 -8.85 -3.60
C GLY A 232 -9.35 -10.17 -4.32
N GLU A 233 -9.54 -10.20 -5.64
CA GLU A 233 -9.17 -11.33 -6.51
C GLU A 233 -7.91 -11.03 -7.35
N TRP A 234 -7.37 -9.82 -7.20
CA TRP A 234 -6.18 -9.39 -7.93
C TRP A 234 -4.99 -10.30 -7.65
N GLY A 235 -4.20 -10.61 -8.68
CA GLY A 235 -3.10 -11.56 -8.58
C GLY A 235 -3.56 -13.02 -8.54
N GLY A 236 -4.81 -13.31 -8.94
CA GLY A 236 -5.38 -14.66 -8.97
C GLY A 236 -5.47 -15.29 -7.59
N ILE A 237 -5.66 -14.45 -6.56
CA ILE A 237 -5.78 -14.85 -5.17
C ILE A 237 -7.25 -15.27 -4.91
N SER A 238 -7.44 -16.26 -4.04
CA SER A 238 -8.76 -16.70 -3.59
C SER A 238 -8.64 -17.41 -2.26
N ASP A 239 -9.70 -17.35 -1.46
CA ASP A 239 -9.82 -18.05 -0.17
C ASP A 239 -11.21 -18.71 -0.09
N SER A 240 -11.27 -19.93 0.42
CA SER A 240 -12.53 -20.68 0.54
C SER A 240 -13.48 -20.17 1.64
N ASP A 241 -12.95 -19.44 2.64
CA ASP A 241 -13.72 -18.82 3.73
C ASP A 241 -13.08 -17.48 4.15
N PRO A 242 -13.24 -16.42 3.33
CA PRO A 242 -12.59 -15.14 3.57
C PRO A 242 -13.07 -14.48 4.89
N GLU A 243 -14.29 -14.76 5.35
CA GLU A 243 -14.78 -14.30 6.65
C GLU A 243 -13.97 -14.89 7.80
N ALA A 244 -13.80 -16.22 7.82
CA ALA A 244 -13.01 -16.88 8.85
C ALA A 244 -11.54 -16.43 8.79
N THR A 245 -10.95 -16.42 7.60
CA THR A 245 -9.55 -16.05 7.36
C THR A 245 -9.27 -14.62 7.79
N PHE A 246 -10.01 -13.64 7.28
CA PHE A 246 -9.71 -12.23 7.56
C PHE A 246 -10.22 -11.75 8.91
N SER A 247 -11.23 -12.40 9.52
CA SER A 247 -11.54 -12.16 10.94
C SER A 247 -10.44 -12.65 11.86
N TYR A 248 -9.78 -13.78 11.54
CA TYR A 248 -8.60 -14.25 12.27
C TYR A 248 -7.44 -13.27 12.11
N VAL A 249 -7.15 -12.83 10.88
CA VAL A 249 -6.11 -11.82 10.61
C VAL A 249 -6.38 -10.55 11.42
N ALA A 250 -7.60 -10.02 11.40
CA ALA A 250 -7.95 -8.83 12.18
C ALA A 250 -7.71 -9.00 13.68
N ARG A 251 -8.13 -10.12 14.28
CA ARG A 251 -7.88 -10.42 15.71
C ARG A 251 -6.39 -10.57 16.03
N LEU A 252 -5.63 -11.22 15.16
CA LEU A 252 -4.19 -11.33 15.29
C LEU A 252 -3.54 -9.94 15.32
N LEU A 253 -3.84 -9.11 14.33
CA LEU A 253 -3.31 -7.75 14.23
C LEU A 253 -3.72 -6.87 15.43
N ASP A 254 -4.96 -7.01 15.90
CA ASP A 254 -5.46 -6.30 17.09
C ASP A 254 -4.66 -6.64 18.35
N SER A 255 -4.28 -7.91 18.51
CA SER A 255 -3.53 -8.37 19.68
C SER A 255 -2.15 -7.71 19.84
N TYR A 256 -1.54 -7.29 18.73
CA TYR A 256 -0.28 -6.52 18.72
C TYR A 256 -0.49 -5.01 18.92
N LYS A 257 -1.73 -4.51 18.81
CA LYS A 257 -2.05 -3.07 18.88
C LYS A 257 -1.25 -2.25 17.86
N ILE A 258 -1.24 -2.73 16.62
CA ILE A 258 -0.57 -2.06 15.49
C ILE A 258 -1.15 -0.65 15.26
N ALA A 259 -0.39 0.21 14.58
CA ALA A 259 -0.75 1.61 14.34
C ALA A 259 -2.11 1.75 13.65
N TYR A 260 -2.36 0.92 12.63
CA TYR A 260 -3.62 0.87 11.91
C TYR A 260 -3.77 -0.42 11.09
N LEU A 261 -5.02 -0.76 10.76
CA LEU A 261 -5.37 -1.74 9.74
C LEU A 261 -5.88 -1.03 8.48
N HIS A 262 -5.22 -1.23 7.35
CA HIS A 262 -5.59 -0.62 6.07
C HIS A 262 -6.30 -1.65 5.19
N VAL A 263 -7.56 -1.41 4.87
CA VAL A 263 -8.43 -2.36 4.18
C VAL A 263 -8.80 -1.83 2.80
N ILE A 264 -8.59 -2.65 1.78
CA ILE A 264 -9.11 -2.38 0.43
C ILE A 264 -10.54 -2.87 0.36
N GLU A 265 -11.47 -1.94 0.18
CA GLU A 265 -12.90 -2.21 -0.01
C GLU A 265 -13.15 -3.00 -1.30
N PRO A 266 -14.13 -3.92 -1.29
CA PRO A 266 -14.61 -4.53 -2.52
C PRO A 266 -15.14 -3.44 -3.46
N ARG A 267 -14.80 -3.54 -4.75
CA ARG A 267 -15.30 -2.59 -5.74
C ARG A 267 -16.78 -2.88 -6.02
N VAL A 268 -17.68 -2.28 -5.26
CA VAL A 268 -19.11 -2.30 -5.58
C VAL A 268 -19.36 -1.26 -6.68
N LYS A 269 -19.77 -1.70 -7.87
CA LYS A 269 -20.25 -0.81 -8.95
C LYS A 269 -21.79 -0.89 -8.94
N GLY A 270 -22.46 0.07 -8.32
CA GLY A 270 -23.93 0.08 -8.24
C GLY A 270 -24.51 -1.06 -7.40
N ASP A 271 -25.75 -1.48 -7.68
CA ASP A 271 -26.44 -2.57 -6.97
C ASP A 271 -25.94 -3.98 -7.36
N ASP A 272 -24.93 -4.09 -8.23
CA ASP A 272 -24.36 -5.39 -8.60
C ASP A 272 -23.33 -5.85 -7.56
N THR A 273 -23.78 -6.76 -6.71
CA THR A 273 -22.90 -7.67 -5.98
C THR A 273 -22.10 -8.50 -6.97
N LEU A 274 -20.79 -8.27 -7.06
CA LEU A 274 -19.89 -9.07 -7.92
C LEU A 274 -19.81 -10.56 -7.53
N HIS A 275 -20.43 -10.99 -6.43
CA HIS A 275 -20.42 -12.39 -5.99
C HIS A 275 -21.78 -12.83 -5.42
N HIS A 276 -22.28 -13.96 -5.93
CA HIS A 276 -23.48 -14.63 -5.42
C HIS A 276 -23.18 -15.67 -4.31
N ASP A 277 -21.91 -16.07 -4.14
CA ASP A 277 -21.57 -17.27 -3.35
C ASP A 277 -20.91 -17.00 -1.99
N HIS A 278 -20.32 -15.82 -1.75
CA HIS A 278 -19.72 -15.45 -0.46
C HIS A 278 -19.96 -13.98 -0.08
N PRO A 279 -20.17 -13.68 1.22
CA PRO A 279 -20.31 -12.30 1.70
C PRO A 279 -19.01 -11.51 1.52
N LEU A 280 -19.14 -10.28 1.04
CA LEU A 280 -18.03 -9.34 0.90
C LEU A 280 -17.48 -8.94 2.28
N VAL A 281 -16.18 -9.13 2.50
CA VAL A 281 -15.49 -8.74 3.73
C VAL A 281 -14.95 -7.32 3.57
N ALA A 282 -15.69 -6.37 4.13
CA ALA A 282 -15.39 -4.94 4.12
C ALA A 282 -14.93 -4.43 5.49
N THR A 283 -14.54 -3.15 5.59
CA THR A 283 -14.17 -2.52 6.87
C THR A 283 -15.25 -2.68 7.95
N LYS A 284 -16.54 -2.54 7.59
CA LYS A 284 -17.68 -2.74 8.50
C LYS A 284 -17.68 -4.12 9.17
N TYR A 285 -17.27 -5.17 8.45
CA TYR A 285 -17.17 -6.51 9.02
C TYR A 285 -15.97 -6.61 9.95
N LEU A 286 -14.79 -6.18 9.48
CA LEU A 286 -13.53 -6.27 10.22
C LEU A 286 -13.50 -5.36 11.46
N ARG A 287 -14.30 -4.30 11.49
CA ARG A 287 -14.43 -3.41 12.65
C ARG A 287 -14.85 -4.14 13.92
N LYS A 288 -15.55 -5.27 13.81
CA LYS A 288 -15.93 -6.13 14.94
C LYS A 288 -14.77 -6.94 15.54
N HIS A 289 -13.66 -7.04 14.81
CA HIS A 289 -12.53 -7.93 15.12
C HIS A 289 -11.20 -7.19 15.33
N PHE A 290 -11.15 -5.92 14.93
CA PHE A 290 -10.05 -5.01 15.18
C PHE A 290 -10.60 -3.83 15.97
N SER A 291 -9.88 -3.32 16.97
CA SER A 291 -10.28 -2.20 17.82
C SER A 291 -9.49 -0.92 17.57
N GLY A 292 -8.30 -1.03 16.95
CA GLY A 292 -7.46 0.10 16.58
C GLY A 292 -7.95 0.88 15.34
N PRO A 293 -7.18 1.89 14.88
CA PRO A 293 -7.56 2.70 13.72
C PRO A 293 -7.70 1.89 12.43
N ILE A 294 -8.83 2.01 11.71
CA ILE A 294 -9.01 1.44 10.37
C ILE A 294 -8.88 2.52 9.29
N ILE A 295 -8.09 2.25 8.25
CA ILE A 295 -8.03 3.03 7.02
C ILE A 295 -8.80 2.29 5.93
N ALA A 296 -9.91 2.85 5.45
CA ALA A 296 -10.64 2.31 4.30
C ALA A 296 -10.07 2.86 2.99
N ALA A 297 -9.90 2.02 1.97
CA ALA A 297 -9.45 2.46 0.65
C ALA A 297 -10.25 1.77 -0.45
N GLY A 298 -10.61 2.51 -1.50
CA GLY A 298 -11.28 1.93 -2.68
C GLY A 298 -12.49 2.73 -3.13
N GLY A 299 -12.32 3.49 -4.23
CA GLY A 299 -13.46 4.10 -4.92
C GLY A 299 -14.13 5.28 -4.23
N PHE A 300 -13.65 5.73 -3.08
CA PHE A 300 -14.22 6.86 -2.35
C PHE A 300 -14.19 8.17 -3.14
N ASP A 301 -15.34 8.83 -3.14
CA ASP A 301 -15.47 10.27 -3.33
C ASP A 301 -15.59 10.98 -1.97
N ARG A 302 -15.85 12.29 -1.99
CA ARG A 302 -16.02 13.09 -0.77
C ARG A 302 -17.16 12.58 0.11
N ALA A 303 -18.32 12.32 -0.49
CA ALA A 303 -19.54 11.96 0.24
C ALA A 303 -19.40 10.59 0.92
N GLY A 304 -18.91 9.60 0.18
CA GLY A 304 -18.62 8.26 0.70
C GLY A 304 -17.59 8.30 1.83
N ALA A 305 -16.52 9.09 1.67
CA ALA A 305 -15.50 9.20 2.71
C ALA A 305 -16.03 9.83 4.00
N ILE A 306 -16.87 10.87 3.90
CA ILE A 306 -17.54 11.46 5.07
C ILE A 306 -18.46 10.42 5.71
N ALA A 307 -19.30 9.74 4.93
CA ALA A 307 -20.26 8.77 5.44
C ALA A 307 -19.58 7.62 6.21
N THR A 308 -18.50 7.06 5.67
CA THR A 308 -17.74 5.96 6.29
C THR A 308 -17.10 6.34 7.62
N VAL A 309 -16.56 7.56 7.73
CA VAL A 309 -15.98 8.04 8.99
C VAL A 309 -17.08 8.40 10.00
N GLU A 310 -18.21 8.93 9.53
CA GLU A 310 -19.34 9.27 10.41
C GLU A 310 -20.01 8.03 11.00
N SER A 311 -20.17 6.96 10.20
CA SER A 311 -20.74 5.68 10.66
C SER A 311 -19.83 4.95 11.67
N GLY A 312 -18.52 5.22 11.64
CA GLY A 312 -17.53 4.52 12.47
C GLY A 312 -17.10 3.17 11.89
N ASP A 313 -17.44 2.87 10.64
CA ASP A 313 -16.99 1.66 9.94
C ASP A 313 -15.47 1.71 9.69
N ALA A 314 -14.93 2.91 9.44
CA ALA A 314 -13.50 3.18 9.42
C ALA A 314 -13.18 4.52 10.09
N ASP A 315 -11.92 4.68 10.48
CA ASP A 315 -11.44 5.87 11.18
C ASP A 315 -10.80 6.89 10.22
N LEU A 316 -10.24 6.40 9.11
CA LEU A 316 -9.60 7.18 8.05
C LEU A 316 -9.97 6.63 6.67
N VAL A 317 -9.79 7.47 5.64
CA VAL A 317 -10.04 7.09 4.24
C VAL A 317 -8.82 7.41 3.39
N ALA A 318 -8.32 6.38 2.70
CA ALA A 318 -7.20 6.48 1.78
C ALA A 318 -7.68 6.72 0.34
N PHE A 319 -7.06 7.69 -0.32
CA PHE A 319 -7.32 8.01 -1.72
C PHE A 319 -6.07 7.72 -2.55
N GLY A 320 -6.23 7.00 -3.66
CA GLY A 320 -5.16 6.79 -4.63
C GLY A 320 -5.33 7.73 -5.82
N ARG A 321 -6.23 7.34 -6.74
CA ARG A 321 -6.49 8.04 -8.00
C ARG A 321 -6.69 9.55 -7.85
N HIS A 322 -7.45 10.01 -6.86
CA HIS A 322 -7.66 11.44 -6.67
C HIS A 322 -6.39 12.16 -6.22
N PHE A 323 -5.56 11.57 -5.35
CA PHE A 323 -4.26 12.13 -5.00
C PHE A 323 -3.28 12.14 -6.19
N SER A 324 -3.45 11.27 -7.19
CA SER A 324 -2.55 11.30 -8.36
C SER A 324 -2.57 12.64 -9.09
N SER A 325 -3.73 13.31 -9.17
CA SER A 325 -3.92 14.58 -9.90
C SER A 325 -4.29 15.79 -9.03
N ASN A 326 -4.50 15.60 -7.73
CA ASN A 326 -4.89 16.65 -6.80
C ASN A 326 -3.89 16.68 -5.63
N PRO A 327 -2.79 17.47 -5.73
CA PRO A 327 -1.79 17.54 -4.66
C PRO A 327 -2.38 18.07 -3.34
N ASP A 328 -3.36 18.96 -3.42
CA ASP A 328 -4.07 19.57 -2.29
C ASP A 328 -5.41 18.88 -1.97
N LEU A 329 -5.55 17.57 -2.24
CA LEU A 329 -6.82 16.85 -2.10
C LEU A 329 -7.52 17.07 -0.74
N PRO A 330 -6.85 17.05 0.43
CA PRO A 330 -7.52 17.33 1.71
C PRO A 330 -8.19 18.70 1.76
N TYR A 331 -7.55 19.72 1.17
CA TYR A 331 -8.11 21.07 1.06
C TYR A 331 -9.34 21.08 0.16
N ARG A 332 -9.24 20.49 -1.04
CA ARG A 332 -10.38 20.40 -1.97
C ARG A 332 -11.58 19.68 -1.36
N LEU A 333 -11.35 18.54 -0.70
CA LEU A 333 -12.41 17.80 -0.01
C LEU A 333 -13.02 18.61 1.14
N LYS A 334 -12.21 19.34 1.91
CA LYS A 334 -12.72 20.15 3.03
C LYS A 334 -13.65 21.26 2.56
N HIS A 335 -13.29 21.91 1.45
CA HIS A 335 -14.00 23.06 0.90
C HIS A 335 -15.01 22.71 -0.21
N ASP A 336 -15.20 21.43 -0.50
CA ASP A 336 -16.12 20.93 -1.54
C ASP A 336 -15.80 21.50 -2.93
N LEU A 337 -14.49 21.60 -3.22
CA LEU A 337 -13.96 22.17 -4.46
C LEU A 337 -13.87 21.10 -5.57
N PRO A 338 -13.92 21.50 -6.84
CA PRO A 338 -13.78 20.57 -7.96
C PRO A 338 -12.42 19.86 -7.94
N LEU A 339 -12.45 18.56 -8.27
CA LEU A 339 -11.25 17.74 -8.39
C LEU A 339 -10.74 17.73 -9.83
N THR A 340 -9.44 17.94 -10.00
CA THR A 340 -8.74 17.77 -11.27
C THR A 340 -8.84 16.30 -11.71
N PRO A 341 -9.34 16.01 -12.93
CA PRO A 341 -9.40 14.64 -13.46
C PRO A 341 -8.01 13.98 -13.49
N TYR A 342 -7.93 12.70 -13.15
CA TYR A 342 -6.69 11.95 -13.22
C TYR A 342 -6.42 11.41 -14.64
N VAL A 343 -5.15 11.34 -15.02
CA VAL A 343 -4.72 10.80 -16.32
C VAL A 343 -4.23 9.37 -16.16
N ARG A 344 -5.08 8.40 -16.49
CA ARG A 344 -4.79 6.98 -16.28
C ARG A 344 -3.57 6.47 -17.07
N ALA A 345 -3.32 7.05 -18.24
CA ALA A 345 -2.18 6.68 -19.08
C ALA A 345 -0.82 6.95 -18.41
N ALA A 346 -0.75 7.90 -17.46
CA ALA A 346 0.47 8.29 -16.75
C ALA A 346 0.65 7.59 -15.40
N PHE A 347 -0.17 6.60 -15.07
CA PHE A 347 -0.08 5.92 -13.77
C PHE A 347 1.25 5.17 -13.60
N TRP A 348 1.77 4.56 -14.66
CA TRP A 348 2.93 3.69 -14.61
C TRP A 348 4.01 4.14 -15.60
N GLY A 349 5.18 4.53 -15.08
CA GLY A 349 6.30 5.04 -15.86
C GLY A 349 6.11 6.48 -16.30
N GLY A 350 7.00 6.97 -17.18
CA GLY A 350 6.95 8.33 -17.72
C GLY A 350 7.83 9.31 -16.95
N THR A 351 7.54 10.60 -17.13
CA THR A 351 8.30 11.73 -16.58
C THR A 351 7.47 12.45 -15.50
N GLU A 352 7.82 13.70 -15.22
CA GLU A 352 7.08 14.65 -14.39
C GLU A 352 5.69 14.98 -14.95
N ALA A 353 5.49 14.78 -16.27
CA ALA A 353 4.21 15.03 -16.94
C ALA A 353 3.11 14.10 -16.42
N ASP A 354 1.95 14.67 -16.10
CA ASP A 354 0.82 14.00 -15.44
C ASP A 354 1.25 13.24 -14.16
N TYR A 355 2.22 13.80 -13.45
CA TYR A 355 2.77 13.23 -12.22
C TYR A 355 2.94 14.31 -11.15
N SER A 356 3.91 15.20 -11.32
CA SER A 356 4.25 16.28 -10.39
C SER A 356 4.03 17.67 -10.98
N ASP A 357 3.40 17.77 -12.14
CA ASP A 357 2.99 19.00 -12.83
C ASP A 357 1.51 19.39 -12.58
N PHE A 358 0.77 18.60 -11.79
CA PHE A 358 -0.58 18.96 -11.36
C PHE A 358 -0.54 20.11 -10.35
N LEU A 359 -1.39 21.10 -10.57
CA LEU A 359 -1.49 22.29 -9.72
C LEU A 359 -2.44 22.09 -8.54
N THR A 360 -2.15 22.78 -7.45
CA THR A 360 -3.12 23.02 -6.38
C THR A 360 -4.29 23.86 -6.89
N HIS A 361 -5.42 23.85 -6.17
CA HIS A 361 -6.58 24.65 -6.56
C HIS A 361 -6.25 26.14 -6.61
N GLU A 362 -5.49 26.65 -5.63
CA GLU A 362 -5.08 28.05 -5.57
C GLU A 362 -4.18 28.44 -6.76
N GLU A 363 -3.24 27.58 -7.14
CA GLU A 363 -2.39 27.81 -8.32
C GLU A 363 -3.19 27.78 -9.63
N SER A 364 -4.17 26.87 -9.76
CA SER A 364 -5.06 26.85 -10.93
C SER A 364 -5.86 28.15 -11.07
N GLN A 365 -6.41 28.66 -9.97
CA GLN A 365 -7.15 29.93 -9.96
C GLN A 365 -6.25 31.13 -10.28
N ALA A 366 -5.01 31.14 -9.79
CA ALA A 366 -4.06 32.20 -10.08
C ALA A 366 -3.72 32.25 -11.59
N LEU A 367 -3.52 31.10 -12.23
CA LEU A 367 -3.23 31.05 -13.67
C LEU A 367 -4.41 31.52 -14.53
N GLU A 368 -5.63 31.07 -14.24
CA GLU A 368 -6.85 31.52 -14.94
C GLU A 368 -6.99 33.05 -14.86
N SER A 369 -6.74 33.64 -13.68
CA SER A 369 -6.81 35.09 -13.51
C SER A 369 -5.74 35.87 -14.28
N THR A 370 -4.56 35.29 -14.52
CA THR A 370 -3.53 35.92 -15.36
C THR A 370 -3.83 35.83 -16.85
N GLU A 371 -4.49 34.77 -17.30
CA GLU A 371 -4.92 34.62 -18.71
C GLU A 371 -6.10 35.53 -19.05
N GLU A 372 -7.02 35.78 -18.12
CA GLU A 372 -8.12 36.74 -18.33
C GLU A 372 -7.67 38.21 -18.39
N ASN A 373 -6.50 38.52 -17.83
CA ASN A 373 -5.95 39.88 -17.78
C ASN A 373 -4.87 40.15 -18.86
N ALA A 374 -4.55 39.16 -19.70
CA ALA A 374 -3.61 39.25 -20.83
C ALA A 374 -4.36 39.37 -22.15
#